data_AF-A0A2H9L2Y8-F1
#
_entry.id   AF-A0A2H9L2Y8-F1
#
_cell.length_a   1.000
_cell.length_b   1.000
_cell.length_c   1.000
_cell.angle_alpha   90.00
_cell.angle_beta   90.00
_cell.angle_gamma   90.00
#
_symmetry.space_group_name_H-M   'P 1'
#
loop_
_entity.id
_entity.type
_entity.pdbx_description
1 polymer ?
#
loop_
_entity_poly.entity_id
_entity_poly.type
_entity_poly.pdbx_seq_one_letter_code
_entity_poly.pdbx_strand_id
1 'polypeptide(L)' 'MRFRVLKQTAKGNLVLEGDGAPVERRTTLYSGGKEAAVIFDTIASVDKPLYLAQKKSEGELIGKTLSTREAR' A
#
# COMPACT_ATOMS: atom_id res chain seq x y z
N MET A 1 -2.12 -10.32 -0.69
CA MET A 1 -3.16 -9.28 -0.88
C MET A 1 -2.68 -8.27 -1.90
N ARG A 2 -3.59 -7.57 -2.58
CA ARG A 2 -3.26 -6.54 -3.56
C ARG A 2 -3.77 -5.19 -3.07
N PHE A 3 -3.02 -4.15 -3.37
CA PHE A 3 -3.33 -2.79 -2.93
C PHE A 3 -3.17 -1.83 -4.09
N ARG A 4 -4.24 -1.13 -4.45
CA ARG A 4 -4.20 -0.07 -5.46
C ARG A 4 -3.79 1.24 -4.79
N VAL A 5 -2.77 1.89 -5.32
CA VAL A 5 -2.35 3.22 -4.84
C VAL A 5 -3.31 4.26 -5.40
N LEU A 6 -4.05 4.93 -4.53
CA LEU A 6 -5.03 5.94 -4.93
C LEU A 6 -4.41 7.32 -5.06
N LYS A 7 -3.66 7.75 -4.04
CA LYS A 7 -3.07 9.09 -3.95
C LYS A 7 -1.90 9.12 -2.98
N GLN A 8 -1.15 10.22 -3.04
CA GLN A 8 -0.13 10.56 -2.07
C GLN A 8 -0.62 11.73 -1.20
N THR A 9 -0.40 11.63 0.11
CA THR A 9 -0.69 12.70 1.07
C THR A 9 0.36 13.80 1.00
N ALA A 10 0.06 14.97 1.57
CA ALA A 10 1.02 16.08 1.67
C ALA A 10 2.31 15.71 2.43
N LYS A 11 2.26 14.71 3.32
CA LYS A 11 3.42 14.19 4.07
C LYS A 11 4.20 13.10 3.33
N GLY A 12 3.83 12.78 2.08
CA GLY A 12 4.50 11.76 1.27
C GLY A 12 4.03 10.32 1.49
N ASN A 13 3.08 10.07 2.40
CA ASN A 13 2.49 8.74 2.59
C ASN A 13 1.51 8.41 1.46
N LEU A 14 1.40 7.13 1.12
CA LEU A 14 0.44 6.62 0.15
C LEU A 14 -0.88 6.25 0.83
N VAL A 15 -1.98 6.57 0.17
CA VAL A 15 -3.32 6.04 0.49
C VAL A 15 -3.60 4.89 -0.46
N LEU A 16 -3.90 3.73 0.09
CA LEU A 16 -4.13 2.50 -0.68
C LEU A 16 -5.54 1.96 -0.45
N GLU A 17 -6.13 1.39 -1.48
CA GLU A 17 -7.33 0.54 -1.38
C GLU A 17 -6.90 -0.93 -1.47
N GLY A 18 -7.37 -1.77 -0.54
CA GLY A 18 -7.08 -3.21 -0.54
C GLY A 18 -8.34 -4.07 -0.51
N ASP A 19 -8.16 -5.33 -0.86
CA ASP A 19 -9.22 -6.35 -1.00
C ASP A 19 -9.31 -7.32 0.19
N GLY A 20 -8.63 -7.05 1.30
CA GLY A 20 -8.56 -7.98 2.42
C GLY A 20 -8.77 -7.33 3.78
N ALA A 21 -8.44 -8.06 4.85
CA ALA A 21 -8.67 -7.60 6.22
C ALA A 21 -7.84 -6.36 6.57
N PRO A 22 -8.29 -5.54 7.54
CA PRO A 22 -7.45 -4.55 8.20
C PRO A 22 -6.12 -5.15 8.63
N VAL A 23 -5.03 -4.38 8.50
CA VAL A 23 -3.72 -4.83 8.97
C VAL A 23 -3.49 -4.34 10.38
N GLU A 24 -3.13 -5.25 11.29
CA GLU A 24 -2.76 -4.95 12.68
C GLU A 24 -1.25 -4.74 12.84
N ARG A 25 -0.47 -5.03 11.79
CA ARG A 25 1.00 -4.96 11.79
C ARG A 25 1.52 -4.31 10.52
N ARG A 26 2.75 -3.79 10.61
CA ARG A 26 3.45 -3.26 9.44
C ARG A 26 3.55 -4.32 8.36
N THR A 27 3.12 -3.97 7.15
CA THR A 27 3.05 -4.89 6.01
C THR A 27 3.82 -4.33 4.83
N THR A 28 4.89 -5.01 4.43
CA THR A 28 5.70 -4.62 3.28
C THR A 28 4.98 -4.93 1.98
N LEU A 29 5.03 -3.98 1.05
CA LEU A 29 4.44 -4.06 -0.27
C LEU A 29 5.50 -3.95 -1.35
N TYR A 30 5.35 -4.77 -2.38
CA TYR A 30 6.26 -4.89 -3.49
C TYR A 30 5.59 -4.45 -4.80
N SER A 31 6.40 -3.91 -5.70
CA SER A 31 6.06 -3.64 -7.10
C SER A 31 7.20 -4.13 -7.98
N GLY A 32 6.92 -5.07 -8.88
CA GLY A 32 7.92 -5.62 -9.80
C GLY A 32 9.15 -6.22 -9.08
N GLY A 33 8.92 -6.95 -7.99
CA GLY A 33 9.99 -7.59 -7.21
C GLY A 33 10.78 -6.65 -6.28
N LYS A 34 10.48 -5.34 -6.26
CA LYS A 34 11.15 -4.38 -5.39
C LYS A 34 10.23 -3.86 -4.30
N GLU A 35 10.78 -3.62 -3.11
CA GLU A 35 10.05 -2.96 -2.03
C GLU A 35 9.61 -1.56 -2.47
N ALA A 36 8.30 -1.31 -2.38
CA ALA A 36 7.68 -0.09 -2.87
C ALA A 36 7.12 0.77 -1.73
N ALA A 37 6.52 0.14 -0.72
CA ALA A 37 5.93 0.82 0.42
C ALA A 37 5.75 -0.12 1.62
N VAL A 38 5.53 0.45 2.81
CA VAL A 38 5.20 -0.30 4.02
C VAL A 38 3.90 0.26 4.60
N ILE A 39 2.84 -0.55 4.63
CA ILE A 39 1.59 -0.19 5.31
C ILE A 39 1.88 -0.11 6.80
N PHE A 40 1.40 0.94 7.47
CA PHE A 40 1.52 1.10 8.92
C PHE A 40 0.18 1.33 9.63
N ASP A 41 -0.90 1.60 8.89
CA ASP A 41 -2.22 1.85 9.48
C ASP A 41 -3.36 1.48 8.52
N THR A 42 -4.51 1.12 9.09
CA THR A 42 -5.78 0.95 8.38
C THR A 42 -6.70 2.09 8.81
N ILE A 43 -7.02 3.00 7.89
CA ILE A 43 -7.74 4.25 8.18
C ILE A 43 -9.25 4.19 7.88
N ALA A 44 -9.71 3.15 7.18
CA ALA A 44 -11.12 2.84 7.00
C ALA A 44 -11.27 1.33 6.74
N SER A 45 -12.38 0.72 7.17
CA SER A 45 -12.56 -0.74 7.11
C SER A 45 -13.94 -1.20 6.63
N VAL A 46 -14.69 -0.34 5.95
CA VAL A 46 -16.03 -0.67 5.43
C VAL A 46 -15.90 -1.11 3.98
N ASP A 47 -16.32 -2.35 3.68
CA ASP A 47 -16.29 -3.06 2.37
C ASP A 47 -14.93 -3.17 1.66
N LYS A 48 -14.28 -2.04 1.39
CA LYS A 48 -12.93 -1.94 0.83
C LYS A 48 -12.04 -1.09 1.75
N PRO A 49 -11.26 -1.72 2.62
CA PRO A 49 -10.42 -1.00 3.56
C PRO A 49 -9.41 -0.08 2.87
N LEU A 50 -9.18 1.06 3.52
CA LEU A 50 -8.18 2.03 3.14
C LEU A 50 -7.00 1.95 4.09
N TYR A 51 -5.80 2.07 3.53
CA TYR A 51 -4.55 1.90 4.25
C TYR A 51 -3.63 3.10 4.05
N LEU A 52 -2.84 3.41 5.06
CA LEU A 52 -1.71 4.34 4.94
C LEU A 52 -0.40 3.57 4.87
N ALA A 53 0.43 3.93 3.90
CA ALA A 53 1.74 3.34 3.72
C ALA A 53 2.83 4.39 3.57
N GLN A 54 4.00 4.11 4.15
CA GLN A 54 5.20 4.89 3.92
C GLN A 54 5.78 4.49 2.56
N LYS A 55 5.97 5.46 1.66
CA LYS A 55 6.61 5.24 0.36
C LYS A 55 8.10 4.93 0.56
N LYS A 56 8.62 3.91 -0.16
CA LYS A 56 10.04 3.50 -0.14
C LYS A 56 10.71 3.63 -1.51
N SER A 57 9.94 3.49 -2.58
CA SER A 57 10.45 3.68 -3.95
C SER A 57 10.49 5.16 -4.34
N GLU A 58 11.45 5.56 -5.16
CA GLU A 58 11.50 6.90 -5.76
C GLU A 58 10.52 7.06 -6.94
N GLY A 59 10.04 5.96 -7.53
CA GLY A 59 9.18 5.99 -8.71
C GLY A 59 7.75 6.46 -8.46
N GLU A 60 7.03 6.79 -9.54
CA GLU A 60 5.59 7.04 -9.47
C GLU A 60 4.85 5.74 -9.16
N LEU A 61 4.04 5.76 -8.11
CA LEU A 61 3.27 4.61 -7.64
C LEU A 61 1.76 4.82 -7.75
N ILE A 62 1.28 6.06 -7.95
CA ILE A 62 -0.15 6.35 -8.05
C ILE A 62 -0.75 5.57 -9.24
N GLY A 63 -1.90 4.93 -9.02
CA GLY A 63 -2.56 4.08 -9.99
C GLY A 63 -1.97 2.67 -10.12
N LYS A 64 -0.78 2.39 -9.56
CA LYS A 64 -0.20 1.04 -9.57
C LYS A 64 -0.84 0.14 -8.53
N THR A 65 -0.70 -1.16 -8.77
CA THR A 65 -1.08 -2.21 -7.83
C THR A 65 0.19 -2.75 -7.17
N LEU A 66 0.23 -2.69 -5.84
CA LEU A 66 1.26 -3.28 -5.02
C LEU A 66 0.78 -4.60 -4.43
N SER A 67 1.69 -5.48 -4.03
CA SER A 67 1.32 -6.76 -3.43
C SER A 67 2.19 -7.13 -2.24
N THR A 68 1.66 -7.92 -1.31
CA THR A 68 2.45 -8.48 -0.20
C THR A 68 3.42 -9.57 -0.63
N ARG A 69 3.34 -10.05 -1.87
CA ARG A 69 4.25 -11.06 -2.41
C ARG A 69 5.35 -10.37 -3.18
N GLU A 70 6.58 -10.74 -2.86
CA GLU A 70 7.71 -10.47 -3.74
C GLU A 70 7.51 -11.26 -5.04
N ALA A 71 7.59 -10.58 -6.18
CA ALA A 71 7.55 -11.27 -7.47
C ALA A 71 8.89 -12.00 -7.62
N ARG A 72 8.84 -13.34 -7.56
CA ARG A 72 9.99 -14.20 -7.89
C ARG A 72 10.19 -14.28 -9.40
#